data_AF-A0A8X6PX40-F1
#
_entry.id   AF-A0A8X6PX40-F1
#
_cell.length_a   1.000
_cell.length_b   1.000
_cell.length_c   1.000
_cell.angle_alpha   90.00
_cell.angle_beta   90.00
_cell.angle_gamma   90.00
#
_symmetry.space_group_name_H-M   'P 1'
#
loop_
_entity.id
_entity.type
_entity.pdbx_description
1 polymer ?
#
loop_
_entity_poly.entity_id
_entity_poly.type
_entity_poly.pdbx_seq_one_letter_code
_entity_poly.pdbx_strand_id
1 'polypeptide(L)'
;MEFLTFILIFCSSILFRKEINAAPVNKISSEELKVLVYEISNSSKLQELYSKEIMMRKEECNCGDKGQCFFDENGETLCICYDGFLDLWTDGERICKECNCGEKGRCKFDEQGEKVCMCDAGYVDLGVGYEKTCK
;
A
#
# COMPACT_ATOMS: atom_id res chain seq x y z
N MET A 1 -43.78 3.68 -4.80
CA MET A 1 -42.74 4.37 -5.58
C MET A 1 -41.76 5.06 -4.63
N GLU A 2 -40.96 4.33 -3.84
CA GLU A 2 -39.89 4.95 -2.99
C GLU A 2 -38.67 4.02 -2.78
N PHE A 3 -38.46 3.02 -3.65
CA PHE A 3 -37.23 2.20 -3.61
C PHE A 3 -36.05 2.86 -4.35
N LEU A 4 -36.32 3.88 -5.17
CA LEU A 4 -35.30 4.59 -5.96
C LEU A 4 -34.51 5.64 -5.15
N THR A 5 -35.05 6.11 -4.01
CA THR A 5 -34.33 6.98 -3.06
C THR A 5 -33.29 6.23 -2.23
N PHE A 6 -33.52 4.93 -1.96
CA PHE A 6 -32.58 4.08 -1.23
C PHE A 6 -31.27 3.82 -1.97
N ILE A 7 -31.27 3.86 -3.30
CA ILE A 7 -30.10 3.53 -4.13
C ILE A 7 -29.25 4.78 -4.43
N LEU A 8 -29.84 5.98 -4.43
CA LEU A 8 -29.10 7.23 -4.72
C LEU A 8 -28.27 7.76 -3.54
N ILE A 9 -28.61 7.45 -2.28
CA ILE A 9 -27.80 7.85 -1.11
C ILE A 9 -26.59 6.92 -0.91
N PHE A 10 -26.71 5.65 -1.30
CA PHE A 10 -25.55 4.76 -1.44
C PHE A 10 -24.50 5.35 -2.40
N CYS A 11 -24.93 6.20 -3.34
CA CYS A 11 -24.09 6.82 -4.37
C CYS A 11 -23.35 8.10 -3.93
N SER A 12 -23.64 8.67 -2.74
CA SER A 12 -22.94 9.89 -2.24
C SER A 12 -22.09 9.66 -0.99
N SER A 13 -22.21 8.50 -0.34
CA SER A 13 -21.73 8.32 1.04
C SER A 13 -20.44 7.50 1.20
N ILE A 14 -19.91 6.89 0.13
CA ILE A 14 -18.54 6.34 0.16
C ILE A 14 -17.54 7.48 0.43
N LEU A 15 -17.87 8.71 0.02
CA LEU A 15 -17.13 9.94 0.36
C LEU A 15 -17.37 10.45 1.80
N PHE A 16 -18.46 10.04 2.49
CA PHE A 16 -18.71 10.38 3.90
C PHE A 16 -18.02 9.40 4.89
N ARG A 17 -17.52 8.26 4.40
CA ARG A 17 -17.00 7.17 5.23
C ARG A 17 -15.70 7.49 5.99
N LYS A 18 -14.97 8.55 5.61
CA LYS A 18 -13.77 9.00 6.36
C LYS A 18 -14.12 9.81 7.61
N GLU A 19 -15.25 10.54 7.65
CA GLU A 19 -15.56 11.40 8.81
C GLU A 19 -16.40 10.71 9.90
N ILE A 20 -17.34 9.82 9.53
CA ILE A 20 -18.28 9.23 10.52
C ILE A 20 -17.56 8.25 11.46
N ASN A 21 -16.57 7.50 10.95
CA ASN A 21 -15.78 6.58 11.77
C ASN A 21 -14.86 7.30 12.78
N ALA A 22 -14.65 8.61 12.63
CA ALA A 22 -13.78 9.41 13.49
C ALA A 22 -14.57 10.24 14.53
N ALA A 23 -15.88 10.42 14.35
CA ALA A 23 -16.72 11.19 15.25
C ALA A 23 -17.38 10.29 16.31
N PRO A 24 -17.33 10.63 17.62
CA PRO A 24 -18.04 9.86 18.62
C PRO A 24 -19.56 10.03 18.44
N VAL A 25 -20.32 8.92 18.45
CA VAL A 25 -21.76 8.83 18.10
C VAL A 25 -22.61 9.87 18.85
N ASN A 26 -22.20 10.25 20.06
CA ASN A 26 -22.85 11.25 20.90
C ASN A 26 -22.82 12.69 20.35
N LYS A 27 -21.99 13.00 19.33
CA LYS A 27 -21.87 14.33 18.73
C LYS A 27 -22.75 14.57 17.49
N ILE A 28 -23.51 13.57 17.06
CA ILE A 28 -24.38 13.66 15.89
C ILE A 28 -25.68 14.39 16.27
N SER A 29 -26.09 15.40 15.50
CA SER A 29 -27.12 16.38 15.90
C SER A 29 -28.57 15.87 15.85
N SER A 30 -28.83 14.71 15.25
CA SER A 30 -30.17 14.12 15.12
C SER A 30 -30.20 12.72 15.72
N GLU A 31 -31.22 12.44 16.53
CA GLU A 31 -31.43 11.12 17.16
C GLU A 31 -31.67 10.01 16.11
N GLU A 32 -32.37 10.32 15.02
CA GLU A 32 -32.56 9.37 13.91
C GLU A 32 -31.23 9.02 13.24
N LEU A 33 -30.35 10.01 13.11
CA LEU A 33 -28.99 9.81 12.59
C LEU A 33 -28.09 9.04 13.57
N LYS A 34 -28.24 9.23 14.89
CA LYS A 34 -27.52 8.44 15.90
C LYS A 34 -27.90 6.97 15.85
N VAL A 35 -29.20 6.66 15.73
CA VAL A 35 -29.70 5.29 15.62
C VAL A 35 -29.16 4.64 14.34
N LEU A 36 -29.25 5.33 13.21
CA LEU A 36 -28.76 4.81 11.94
C LEU A 36 -27.25 4.55 11.98
N VAL A 37 -26.45 5.46 12.55
CA VAL A 37 -25.00 5.26 12.72
C VAL A 37 -24.69 4.08 13.65
N TYR A 38 -25.42 3.96 14.76
CA TYR A 38 -25.26 2.83 15.69
C TYR A 38 -25.58 1.49 15.03
N GLU A 39 -26.66 1.41 14.25
CA GLU A 39 -27.05 0.22 13.51
C GLU A 39 -26.03 -0.15 12.42
N ILE A 40 -25.50 0.85 11.71
CA ILE A 40 -24.44 0.66 10.70
C ILE A 40 -23.15 0.16 11.36
N SER A 41 -22.70 0.78 12.46
CA SER A 41 -21.49 0.38 13.20
C SER A 41 -21.57 -1.03 13.79
N ASN A 42 -22.77 -1.46 14.19
CA ASN A 42 -23.03 -2.78 14.76
C ASN A 42 -23.58 -3.80 13.74
N SER A 43 -23.68 -3.43 12.47
CA SER A 43 -24.12 -4.35 11.43
C SER A 43 -23.05 -5.39 11.17
N SER A 44 -23.32 -6.63 11.57
CA SER A 44 -22.45 -7.79 11.32
C SER A 44 -22.15 -7.98 9.83
N LYS A 45 -23.14 -7.69 8.97
CA LYS A 45 -22.99 -7.73 7.51
C LYS A 45 -22.03 -6.65 7.01
N LEU A 46 -22.07 -5.46 7.60
CA LEU A 46 -21.15 -4.38 7.27
C LEU A 46 -19.73 -4.67 7.80
N GLN A 47 -19.60 -5.21 9.01
CA GLN A 47 -18.33 -5.68 9.56
C GLN A 47 -17.74 -6.81 8.72
N GLU A 48 -18.56 -7.70 8.17
CA GLU A 48 -18.13 -8.76 7.25
C GLU A 48 -17.76 -8.21 5.87
N LEU A 49 -18.48 -7.21 5.35
CA LEU A 49 -18.12 -6.50 4.12
C LEU A 49 -16.82 -5.70 4.27
N TYR A 50 -16.62 -4.99 5.38
CA TYR A 50 -15.37 -4.32 5.71
C TYR A 50 -14.25 -5.34 5.92
N SER A 51 -14.51 -6.43 6.64
CA SER A 51 -13.54 -7.50 6.83
C SER A 51 -13.22 -8.17 5.51
N LYS A 52 -14.17 -8.33 4.58
CA LYS A 52 -13.91 -8.84 3.23
C LYS A 52 -13.16 -7.82 2.36
N GLU A 53 -13.48 -6.54 2.39
CA GLU A 53 -12.74 -5.47 1.70
C GLU A 53 -11.32 -5.26 2.27
N ILE A 54 -11.13 -5.50 3.57
CA ILE A 54 -9.83 -5.40 4.26
C ILE A 54 -9.05 -6.72 4.12
N MET A 55 -9.71 -7.88 4.18
CA MET A 55 -9.07 -9.20 4.01
C MET A 55 -8.73 -9.49 2.56
N MET A 56 -9.51 -8.99 1.59
CA MET A 56 -9.20 -9.12 0.15
C MET A 56 -7.96 -8.30 -0.26
N ARG A 57 -7.45 -7.40 0.60
CA ARG A 57 -6.18 -6.68 0.39
C ARG A 57 -5.00 -7.23 1.19
N LYS A 58 -5.20 -8.15 2.12
CA LYS A 58 -4.10 -8.63 2.97
C LYS A 58 -3.22 -9.67 2.27
N GLU A 59 -3.76 -10.34 1.25
CA GLU A 59 -3.03 -11.39 0.50
C GLU A 59 -2.18 -10.84 -0.67
N GLU A 60 -2.33 -9.57 -1.06
CA GLU A 60 -1.63 -8.98 -2.22
C GLU A 60 -0.53 -7.97 -1.84
N CYS A 61 -0.45 -7.56 -0.56
CA CYS A 61 0.59 -6.64 -0.10
C CYS A 61 1.84 -7.41 0.32
N ASN A 62 2.69 -7.78 -0.64
CA ASN A 62 3.92 -8.51 -0.37
C ASN A 62 5.14 -7.76 -0.93
N CYS A 63 5.95 -7.18 -0.04
CA CYS A 63 7.26 -6.59 -0.39
C CYS A 63 8.44 -7.52 -0.01
N GLY A 64 8.13 -8.74 0.42
CA GLY A 64 9.06 -9.66 1.07
C GLY A 64 9.47 -9.21 2.48
N ASP A 65 10.46 -9.90 3.06
CA ASP A 65 10.96 -9.63 4.42
C ASP A 65 11.90 -8.40 4.51
N LYS A 66 12.08 -7.68 3.40
CA LYS A 66 13.10 -6.63 3.23
C LYS A 66 12.53 -5.22 3.09
N GLY A 67 11.25 -5.07 3.40
CA GLY A 67 10.59 -3.78 3.42
C GLY A 67 9.26 -3.81 4.15
N GLN A 68 8.60 -2.67 4.15
CA GLN A 68 7.24 -2.51 4.63
C GLN A 68 6.32 -2.28 3.43
N CYS A 69 5.13 -2.89 3.50
CA CYS A 69 4.13 -2.85 2.45
C CYS A 69 2.97 -1.92 2.80
N PHE A 70 2.56 -1.12 1.83
CA PHE A 70 1.45 -0.18 1.93
C PHE A 70 0.60 -0.24 0.65
N PHE A 71 -0.61 0.31 0.72
CA PHE A 71 -1.44 0.55 -0.46
C PHE A 71 -1.58 2.04 -0.69
N ASP A 72 -1.58 2.46 -1.95
CA ASP A 72 -1.94 3.82 -2.35
C ASP A 72 -3.48 4.03 -2.35
N GLU A 73 -3.93 5.21 -2.78
CA GLU A 73 -5.37 5.53 -2.86
C GLU A 73 -6.13 4.71 -3.91
N ASN A 74 -5.42 4.16 -4.90
CA ASN A 74 -5.96 3.33 -5.97
C ASN A 74 -5.95 1.83 -5.59
N GLY A 75 -5.34 1.48 -4.45
CA GLY A 75 -5.15 0.10 -4.03
C GLY A 75 -3.93 -0.57 -4.65
N GLU A 76 -3.02 0.19 -5.26
CA GLU A 76 -1.74 -0.32 -5.75
C GLU A 76 -0.75 -0.52 -4.59
N THR A 77 0.00 -1.61 -4.66
CA THR A 77 1.04 -1.93 -3.67
C THR A 77 2.21 -0.95 -3.78
N LEU A 78 2.64 -0.42 -2.64
CA LEU A 78 3.84 0.40 -2.46
C LEU A 78 4.78 -0.26 -1.46
N CYS A 79 6.06 -0.38 -1.83
CA CYS A 79 7.09 -0.97 -0.98
C CYS A 79 8.09 0.10 -0.52
N ILE A 80 8.24 0.25 0.80
CA ILE A 80 9.33 1.01 1.40
C ILE A 80 10.39 0.02 1.84
N CYS A 81 11.49 -0.04 1.11
CA CYS A 81 12.56 -1.00 1.34
C CYS A 81 13.54 -0.53 2.42
N TYR A 82 14.11 -1.49 3.15
CA TYR A 82 15.17 -1.19 4.10
C TYR A 82 16.47 -0.79 3.41
N ASP A 83 17.39 -0.19 4.16
CA ASP A 83 18.70 0.21 3.65
C ASP A 83 19.41 -0.93 2.92
N GLY A 84 19.93 -0.63 1.73
CA GLY A 84 20.58 -1.61 0.85
C GLY A 84 19.60 -2.42 -0.02
N PHE A 85 18.30 -2.13 0.04
CA PHE A 85 17.28 -2.70 -0.85
C PHE A 85 16.57 -1.58 -1.61
N LEU A 86 16.18 -1.87 -2.85
CA LEU A 86 15.37 -0.96 -3.68
C LEU A 86 14.10 -1.67 -4.15
N ASP A 87 13.08 -0.86 -4.43
CA ASP A 87 11.85 -1.34 -5.00
C ASP A 87 12.10 -1.81 -6.44
N LEU A 88 11.62 -3.00 -6.77
CA LEU A 88 11.66 -3.54 -8.12
C LEU A 88 10.30 -4.12 -8.47
N TRP A 89 9.77 -3.71 -9.62
CA TRP A 89 8.60 -4.33 -10.23
C TRP A 89 9.06 -5.50 -11.11
N THR A 90 8.68 -6.72 -10.76
CA THR A 90 9.05 -7.94 -11.50
C THR A 90 7.93 -8.97 -11.41
N ASP A 91 7.68 -9.70 -12.49
CA ASP A 91 6.65 -10.76 -12.55
C ASP A 91 5.25 -10.35 -12.06
N GLY A 92 4.90 -9.06 -12.20
CA GLY A 92 3.60 -8.51 -11.79
C GLY A 92 3.51 -8.11 -10.31
N GLU A 93 4.61 -8.17 -9.56
CA GLU A 93 4.66 -7.84 -8.14
C GLU A 93 5.77 -6.82 -7.84
N ARG A 94 5.60 -6.02 -6.76
CA ARG A 94 6.67 -5.18 -6.22
C ARG A 94 7.39 -5.90 -5.12
N ILE A 95 8.71 -6.01 -5.23
CA ILE A 95 9.55 -6.61 -4.20
C ILE A 95 10.69 -5.68 -3.80
N CYS A 96 11.18 -5.82 -2.58
CA CYS A 96 12.42 -5.20 -2.15
C CYS A 96 13.60 -6.12 -2.49
N LYS A 97 14.33 -5.78 -3.56
CA LYS A 97 15.49 -6.55 -4.03
C LYS A 97 16.78 -5.89 -3.56
N GLU A 98 17.76 -6.70 -3.19
CA GLU A 98 19.05 -6.21 -2.71
C GLU A 98 19.74 -5.36 -3.78
N CYS A 99 20.12 -4.14 -3.41
CA CYS A 99 20.83 -3.19 -4.24
C CYS A 99 21.97 -2.56 -3.44
N ASN A 100 23.04 -3.33 -3.26
CA ASN A 100 24.25 -2.87 -2.60
C ASN A 100 25.42 -2.87 -3.59
N CYS A 101 26.09 -1.72 -3.70
CA CYS A 101 27.26 -1.51 -4.56
C CYS A 101 28.54 -1.24 -3.77
N GLY A 102 28.55 -1.45 -2.46
CA GLY A 102 29.72 -1.20 -1.63
C GLY A 102 29.99 0.30 -1.39
N GLU A 103 31.17 0.60 -0.86
CA GLU A 103 31.55 1.98 -0.55
C GLU A 103 31.60 2.84 -1.80
N LYS A 104 31.08 4.08 -1.69
CA LYS A 104 31.10 5.06 -2.78
C LYS A 104 30.43 4.57 -4.08
N GLY A 105 29.57 3.56 -3.98
CA GLY A 105 28.75 3.05 -5.07
C GLY A 105 27.29 3.46 -4.90
N ARG A 106 26.70 4.05 -5.94
CA ARG A 106 25.24 4.19 -6.04
C ARG A 106 24.67 2.99 -6.78
N CYS A 107 23.56 2.46 -6.30
CA CYS A 107 22.91 1.28 -6.86
C CYS A 107 21.59 1.64 -7.55
N LYS A 108 21.30 0.97 -8.67
CA LYS A 108 19.98 0.96 -9.32
C LYS A 108 19.77 -0.36 -10.06
N PHE A 109 18.53 -0.64 -10.44
CA PHE A 109 18.22 -1.69 -11.41
C PHE A 109 18.09 -1.10 -12.82
N ASP A 110 18.47 -1.86 -13.84
CA ASP A 110 18.16 -1.53 -15.23
C ASP A 110 16.76 -2.05 -15.64
N GLU A 111 16.41 -1.87 -16.91
CA GLU A 111 15.10 -2.30 -17.46
C GLU A 111 14.90 -3.82 -17.40
N GLN A 112 15.97 -4.60 -17.28
CA GLN A 112 15.94 -6.05 -17.13
C GLN A 112 15.90 -6.49 -15.67
N GLY A 113 15.91 -5.54 -14.71
CA GLY A 113 15.95 -5.83 -13.29
C GLY A 113 17.34 -6.28 -12.80
N GLU A 114 18.38 -6.04 -13.61
CA GLU A 114 19.76 -6.35 -13.29
C GLU A 114 20.41 -5.22 -12.51
N LYS A 115 21.26 -5.59 -11.55
CA LYS A 115 21.93 -4.61 -10.68
C LYS A 115 22.97 -3.82 -11.48
N VAL A 116 22.92 -2.50 -11.35
CA VAL A 116 23.88 -1.56 -11.94
C VAL A 116 24.49 -0.70 -10.84
N CYS A 117 25.82 -0.71 -10.79
CA CYS A 117 26.59 0.09 -9.84
C CYS A 117 27.25 1.28 -10.53
N MET A 118 27.06 2.46 -9.95
CA MET A 118 27.71 3.70 -10.38
C MET A 118 28.73 4.08 -9.31
N CYS A 119 30.01 3.89 -9.61
CA CYS A 119 31.11 4.18 -8.69
C CYS A 119 31.53 5.65 -8.76
N ASP A 120 31.83 6.25 -7.61
CA ASP A 120 32.44 7.57 -7.57
C ASP A 120 33.85 7.55 -8.17
N ALA A 121 34.38 8.75 -8.48
CA ALA A 121 35.70 8.89 -9.07
C ALA A 121 36.78 8.24 -8.19
N GLY A 122 37.62 7.41 -8.83
CA GLY A 122 38.68 6.65 -8.15
C GLY A 122 38.28 5.24 -7.73
N TYR A 123 37.00 4.87 -7.84
CA TYR A 123 36.50 3.52 -7.61
C TYR A 123 36.13 2.87 -8.94
N VAL A 124 36.33 1.56 -9.04
CA VAL A 124 35.96 0.78 -10.23
C VAL A 124 35.00 -0.33 -9.85
N ASP A 125 34.10 -0.68 -10.78
CA ASP A 125 33.26 -1.86 -10.62
C ASP A 125 34.13 -3.10 -10.83
N LEU A 126 34.36 -3.85 -9.74
CA LEU A 126 35.14 -5.09 -9.77
C LEU A 126 34.26 -6.34 -9.88
N GLY A 127 32.95 -6.21 -10.08
CA GLY A 127 32.06 -7.36 -10.08
C GLY A 127 32.11 -8.22 -11.34
N VAL A 128 31.86 -9.51 -11.15
CA VAL A 128 31.57 -10.47 -12.22
C VAL A 128 30.13 -10.93 -12.06
N GLY A 129 29.29 -10.78 -13.09
CA GLY A 129 27.87 -11.15 -13.03
C GLY A 129 27.04 -10.24 -12.11
N TYR A 130 26.32 -10.82 -11.15
CA TYR A 130 25.39 -10.13 -10.24
C TYR A 130 26.06 -9.52 -8.99
N GLU A 131 27.34 -9.82 -8.73
CA GLU A 131 28.11 -9.28 -7.60
C GLU A 131 28.90 -7.99 -7.97
N LYS A 132 28.24 -7.03 -8.62
CA LYS A 132 28.81 -5.71 -8.91
C LYS A 132 29.03 -4.90 -7.64
N THR A 133 30.26 -4.41 -7.42
CA THR A 133 30.66 -3.61 -6.26
C THR A 133 31.77 -2.63 -6.62
N CYS A 134 31.69 -1.43 -6.06
CA CYS A 134 32.70 -0.38 -6.20
C CYS A 134 33.80 -0.59 -5.16
N LYS A 135 35.05 -0.62 -5.63
CA LYS A 135 36.25 -0.75 -4.81
C LYS A 135 37.41 0.07 -5.36
#